data_AF-A0A7Y5DY38-F1
#
_entry.id   AF-A0A7Y5DY38-F1
#
_cell.length_a   1.000
_cell.length_b   1.000
_cell.length_c   1.000
_cell.angle_alpha   90.00
_cell.angle_beta   90.00
_cell.angle_gamma   90.00
#
_symmetry.space_group_name_H-M   'P 1'
#
loop_
_entity.id
_entity.type
_entity.pdbx_description
1 polymer ?
#
loop_
_entity_poly.entity_id
_entity_poly.type
_entity_poly.pdbx_seq_one_letter_code
_entity_poly.pdbx_strand_id
1 'polypeptide(L)' 'MRTAARDIVIVGGGPAGLVTALSAITRTPSLAARIVVLEGERYP' A
#
# COMPACT_ATOMS: atom_id res chain seq x y z
N MET A 1 -13.28 20.88 0.91
CA MET A 1 -11.88 20.69 0.48
C MET A 1 -11.82 19.40 -0.33
N ARG A 2 -11.57 19.46 -1.64
CA ARG A 2 -11.47 18.24 -2.48
C ARG A 2 -10.07 17.66 -2.25
N THR A 3 -9.96 16.62 -1.43
CA THR A 3 -8.68 15.90 -1.26
C THR A 3 -8.35 15.24 -2.60
N ALA A 4 -7.28 15.69 -3.25
CA ALA A 4 -6.75 15.02 -4.44
C ALA A 4 -6.47 13.55 -4.08
N ALA A 5 -6.84 12.63 -4.96
CA ALA A 5 -6.51 11.22 -4.80
C ALA A 5 -4.98 11.09 -4.75
N ARG A 6 -4.46 10.37 -3.76
CA ARG A 6 -3.01 10.15 -3.56
C ARG A 6 -2.66 8.73 -3.93
N ASP A 7 -1.48 8.56 -4.54
CA ASP A 7 -0.85 7.25 -4.70
C ASP A 7 -0.03 6.93 -3.46
N ILE A 8 0.04 5.65 -3.11
CA ILE A 8 0.66 5.17 -1.88
C ILE A 8 1.72 4.12 -2.25
N VAL A 9 2.94 4.33 -1.77
CA VAL A 9 4.04 3.37 -1.88
C VAL A 9 4.30 2.80 -0.50
N ILE A 10 4.28 1.48 -0.37
CA ILE A 10 4.64 0.75 0.85
C ILE A 10 5.96 0.03 0.57
N VAL A 11 7.01 0.34 1.34
CA VAL A 11 8.32 -0.31 1.23
C VAL A 11 8.41 -1.42 2.27
N GLY A 12 8.57 -2.66 1.79
CA GLY A 12 8.58 -3.89 2.59
C GLY A 12 7.41 -4.80 2.26
N GLY A 13 7.67 -5.93 1.59
CA GLY A 13 6.68 -6.97 1.26
C GLY A 13 6.33 -7.92 2.40
N GLY A 14 6.96 -7.76 3.56
CA GLY A 14 6.68 -8.59 4.74
C GLY A 14 5.27 -8.37 5.31
N PRO A 15 4.92 -9.09 6.41
CA PRO A 15 3.58 -9.07 6.99
C PRO A 15 3.08 -7.66 7.32
N ALA A 16 3.94 -6.80 7.86
CA ALA A 16 3.58 -5.42 8.18
C ALA A 16 3.14 -4.62 6.94
N GLY A 17 3.85 -4.76 5.81
CA GLY A 17 3.53 -4.03 4.59
C GLY A 17 2.26 -4.55 3.92
N LEU A 18 2.13 -5.87 3.79
CA LEU A 18 0.94 -6.48 3.17
C LEU A 18 -0.33 -6.25 4.00
N VAL A 19 -0.27 -6.41 5.33
CA VAL A 19 -1.42 -6.13 6.22
C VAL A 19 -1.80 -4.65 6.15
N THR A 20 -0.83 -3.75 6.02
CA THR A 20 -1.09 -2.31 5.82
C THR A 20 -1.85 -2.07 4.51
N ALA A 21 -1.38 -2.64 3.40
CA ALA A 21 -2.02 -2.53 2.10
C ALA A 21 -3.46 -3.07 2.12
N LEU A 22 -3.64 -4.29 2.65
CA LEU A 22 -4.95 -4.94 2.75
C LEU A 22 -5.91 -4.16 3.64
N SER A 23 -5.44 -3.66 4.79
CA SER A 23 -6.25 -2.85 5.71
C SER A 23 -6.70 -1.54 5.05
N ALA A 24 -5.81 -0.89 4.29
CA ALA A 24 -6.13 0.33 3.56
C ALA A 24 -7.18 0.08 2.47
N ILE A 25 -7.02 -0.98 1.67
CA ILE A 25 -7.98 -1.36 0.62
C ILE A 25 -9.33 -1.74 1.23
N THR A 26 -9.35 -2.49 2.33
CA THR A 26 -10.59 -2.90 3.01
C THR A 26 -11.39 -1.68 3.50
N ARG A 27 -10.71 -0.63 3.98
CA ARG A 27 -11.35 0.61 4.44
C ARG A 27 -11.65 1.59 3.31
N THR A 28 -10.91 1.53 2.21
CA THR A 28 -11.03 2.43 1.06
C THR A 28 -10.74 1.67 -0.23
N PRO A 29 -11.75 1.01 -0.82
CA PRO A 29 -11.55 0.11 -1.97
C PRO A 29 -10.92 0.79 -3.20
N SER A 30 -11.13 2.09 -3.38
CA SER A 30 -10.52 2.87 -4.48
C SER A 30 -8.99 2.95 -4.40
N LEU A 31 -8.38 2.62 -3.25
CA LEU A 31 -6.93 2.56 -3.11
C LEU A 31 -6.31 1.31 -3.75
N ALA A 32 -7.09 0.29 -4.09
CA ALA A 32 -6.56 -0.94 -4.72
C ALA A 32 -5.78 -0.66 -6.01
N ALA A 33 -6.22 0.32 -6.80
CA ALA A 33 -5.56 0.75 -8.03
C ALA A 33 -4.44 1.79 -7.80
N ARG A 34 -4.12 2.12 -6.54
CA ARG A 34 -3.27 3.26 -6.17
C ARG A 34 -2.19 2.90 -5.14
N ILE A 35 -2.17 1.65 -4.67
CA ILE A 35 -1.15 1.15 -3.76
C ILE A 35 -0.18 0.29 -4.55
N VAL A 36 1.11 0.55 -4.37
CA VAL A 36 2.19 -0.36 -4.78
C VAL A 36 2.98 -0.79 -3.55
N VAL A 37 3.25 -2.09 -3.44
CA VAL A 37 4.12 -2.66 -2.41
C VAL A 37 5.45 -3.00 -3.09
N LEU A 38 6.55 -2.47 -2.56
CA LEU A 38 7.89 -2.74 -3.03
C LEU A 38 8.58 -3.70 -2.07
N GLU A 39 9.01 -4.85 -2.56
CA GLU A 39 9.81 -5.82 -1.81
C GLU A 39 11.24 -5.84 -2.37
N GLY A 40 12.23 -5.86 -1.47
CA GLY A 40 13.61 -6.01 -1.87
C GLY A 40 13.86 -7.43 -2.38
N GLU A 41 14.59 -7.57 -3.50
CA GLU A 41 14.94 -8.88 -4.06
C GLU A 41 15.74 -9.74 -3.06
N ARG A 42 16.54 -9.10 -2.21
CA ARG A 42 17.27 -9.71 -1.10
C ARG A 42 17.17 -8.81 0.13
N TYR A 43 17.05 -9.46 1.28
CA TYR A 43 17.09 -8.81 2.58
C TYR A 43 17.64 -9.80 3.63
N PRO A 44 18.62 -9.40 4.47
CA PRO A 44 19.34 -8.13 4.39
C PRO A 44 20.22 -8.05 3.13
#